data_AF-A0A957C376-F1
#
_entry.id   AF-A0A957C376-F1
#
_cell.length_a   1.000
_cell.length_b   1.000
_cell.length_c   1.000
_cell.angle_alpha   90.00
_cell.angle_beta   90.00
_cell.angle_gamma   90.00
#
_symmetry.space_group_name_H-M   'P 1'
#
loop_
_entity.id
_entity.type
_entity.pdbx_description
1 polymer ?
#
loop_
_entity_poly.entity_id
_entity_poly.type
_entity_poly.pdbx_seq_one_letter_code
_entity_poly.pdbx_strand_id
1 'polypeptide(L)'
;MTQLRQLSENLCDKAKTITEGASLVLNQAPLTDAQREDMEAVRKASQEFHRTLLALPPLDQTRDPELLSHTRHQLRNYLNIVVGMTRIMIRELPDNLLLQMATVRTMHQNGQELMTEVDQLR
;
A
#
# COMPACT_ATOMS: atom_id res chain seq x y z
N MET A 1 -7.37 21.73 -11.58
CA MET A 1 -6.54 21.85 -10.37
C MET A 1 -7.07 21.02 -9.17
N THR A 2 -8.38 20.91 -8.95
CA THR A 2 -8.95 20.22 -7.77
C THR A 2 -8.84 18.68 -7.78
N GLN A 3 -8.87 18.02 -8.94
CA GLN A 3 -8.89 16.55 -9.04
C GLN A 3 -7.56 15.86 -8.70
N LEU A 4 -6.41 16.41 -9.13
CA LEU A 4 -5.09 15.81 -8.89
C LEU A 4 -4.67 15.92 -7.43
N ARG A 5 -5.02 17.02 -6.76
CA ARG A 5 -4.81 17.18 -5.32
C ARG A 5 -5.67 16.19 -4.52
N GLN A 6 -6.95 16.07 -4.88
CA GLN A 6 -7.85 15.08 -4.26
C GLN A 6 -7.33 13.64 -4.48
N LEU A 7 -6.79 13.33 -5.66
CA LEU A 7 -6.17 12.03 -5.93
C LEU A 7 -4.97 11.79 -5.02
N SER A 8 -4.06 12.76 -4.88
CA SER A 8 -2.90 12.64 -3.99
C SER A 8 -3.29 12.45 -2.53
N GLU A 9 -4.30 13.17 -2.04
CA GLU A 9 -4.83 13.05 -0.68
C GLU A 9 -5.44 11.65 -0.47
N ASN A 10 -6.25 11.17 -1.42
CA ASN A 10 -6.82 9.82 -1.38
C ASN A 10 -5.74 8.72 -1.37
N LEU A 11 -4.72 8.84 -2.23
CA LEU A 11 -3.60 7.90 -2.29
C LEU A 11 -2.84 7.85 -0.94
N CYS A 12 -2.62 9.01 -0.33
CA CYS A 12 -1.99 9.14 0.99
C CYS A 12 -2.82 8.46 2.10
N ASP A 13 -4.12 8.72 2.16
CA ASP A 13 -5.01 8.18 3.20
C ASP A 13 -5.12 6.65 3.13
N LYS A 14 -5.19 6.09 1.91
CA LYS A 14 -5.20 4.65 1.69
C LYS A 14 -3.88 3.99 2.11
N ALA A 15 -2.74 4.59 1.73
CA ALA A 15 -1.42 4.10 2.13
C ALA A 15 -1.23 4.13 3.66
N LYS A 16 -1.74 5.18 4.31
CA LYS A 16 -1.76 5.30 5.77
C LYS A 16 -2.62 4.21 6.42
N THR A 17 -3.83 3.98 5.90
CA THR A 17 -4.72 2.91 6.40
C THR A 17 -4.05 1.53 6.31
N ILE A 18 -3.32 1.25 5.23
CA ILE A 18 -2.54 0.00 5.10
C ILE A 18 -1.44 -0.07 6.17
N THR A 19 -0.70 1.02 6.35
CA THR A 19 0.39 1.08 7.33
C THR A 19 -0.10 0.86 8.77
N GLU A 20 -1.22 1.48 9.13
CA GLU A 20 -1.87 1.34 10.43
C GLU A 20 -2.44 -0.07 10.63
N GLY A 21 -3.09 -0.63 9.61
CA GLY A 21 -3.57 -2.01 9.61
C GLY A 21 -2.44 -3.03 9.81
N ALA A 22 -1.32 -2.86 9.12
CA ALA A 22 -0.16 -3.74 9.27
C ALA A 22 0.45 -3.63 10.66
N SER A 23 0.51 -2.41 11.22
CA SER A 23 0.99 -2.17 12.58
C SER A 23 0.06 -2.79 13.62
N LEU A 24 -1.25 -2.71 13.43
CA LEU A 24 -2.25 -3.37 14.29
C LEU A 24 -2.02 -4.88 14.33
N VAL A 25 -1.88 -5.51 13.14
CA VAL A 25 -1.65 -6.96 13.04
C VAL A 25 -0.33 -7.35 13.71
N LEU A 26 0.76 -6.62 13.45
CA LEU A 26 2.08 -6.89 14.06
C LEU A 26 2.08 -6.84 15.60
N ASN A 27 1.24 -5.97 16.17
CA ASN A 27 1.19 -5.73 17.61
C ASN A 27 0.19 -6.64 18.34
N GLN A 28 -0.88 -7.09 17.67
CA GLN A 28 -2.01 -7.76 18.32
C GLN A 28 -2.19 -9.22 17.90
N ALA A 29 -1.72 -9.62 16.72
CA ALA A 29 -1.86 -10.99 16.27
C ALA A 29 -0.70 -11.87 16.77
N PRO A 30 -0.97 -13.12 17.17
CA PRO A 30 0.06 -14.10 17.49
C PRO A 30 0.69 -14.67 16.20
N LEU A 31 1.48 -13.85 15.50
CA LEU A 31 2.13 -14.21 14.24
C LEU A 31 3.27 -15.21 14.45
N THR A 32 3.45 -16.13 13.50
CA THR A 32 4.72 -16.85 13.33
C THR A 32 5.80 -15.89 12.85
N ASP A 33 7.08 -16.28 12.95
CA ASP A 33 8.19 -15.44 12.50
C ASP A 33 8.07 -15.08 11.01
N ALA A 34 7.74 -16.06 10.15
CA ALA A 34 7.52 -15.83 8.73
C ALA A 34 6.37 -14.83 8.46
N GLN A 35 5.23 -14.99 9.15
CA GLN A 35 4.10 -14.07 9.00
C GLN A 35 4.42 -12.65 9.52
N ARG A 36 5.26 -12.55 10.55
CA ARG A 36 5.76 -11.28 11.06
C ARG A 36 6.65 -10.60 10.02
N GLU A 37 7.58 -11.32 9.42
CA GLU A 37 8.44 -10.81 8.34
C GLU A 37 7.60 -10.32 7.15
N ASP A 38 6.62 -11.11 6.72
CA ASP A 38 5.70 -10.73 5.64
C ASP A 38 4.90 -9.46 5.98
N MET A 39 4.38 -9.35 7.20
CA MET A 39 3.62 -8.18 7.62
C MET A 39 4.51 -6.95 7.82
N GLU A 40 5.75 -7.13 8.26
CA GLU A 40 6.75 -6.06 8.25
C GLU A 40 7.06 -5.57 6.84
N ALA A 41 7.15 -6.48 5.86
CA ALA A 41 7.35 -6.13 4.47
C ALA A 41 6.17 -5.30 3.93
N VAL A 42 4.93 -5.68 4.27
CA VAL A 42 3.73 -4.89 3.94
C VAL A 42 3.82 -3.49 4.55
N ARG A 43 4.13 -3.38 5.85
CA ARG A 43 4.24 -2.08 6.54
C ARG A 43 5.35 -1.21 5.96
N LYS A 44 6.52 -1.77 5.68
CA LYS A 44 7.66 -1.05 5.11
C LYS A 44 7.32 -0.57 3.69
N ALA A 45 6.74 -1.44 2.86
CA ALA A 45 6.33 -1.09 1.51
C ALA A 45 5.28 0.03 1.48
N SER A 46 4.28 0.01 2.38
CA SER A 46 3.28 1.08 2.46
C SER A 46 3.87 2.40 2.94
N GLN A 47 4.86 2.37 3.85
CA GLN A 47 5.59 3.56 4.28
C GLN A 47 6.45 4.15 3.15
N GLU A 48 7.19 3.31 2.42
CA GLU A 48 8.01 3.76 1.29
C GLU A 48 7.15 4.29 0.14
N PHE A 49 5.99 3.67 -0.11
CA PHE A 49 4.99 4.20 -1.03
C PHE A 49 4.57 5.62 -0.64
N HIS A 50 4.20 5.83 0.62
CA HIS A 50 3.77 7.13 1.11
C HIS A 50 4.89 8.18 1.04
N ARG A 51 6.12 7.82 1.44
CA ARG A 51 7.31 8.69 1.33
C ARG A 51 7.58 9.09 -0.11
N THR A 52 7.55 8.12 -1.02
CA THR A 52 7.77 8.36 -2.45
C THR A 52 6.72 9.31 -3.00
N LEU A 53 5.44 9.09 -2.67
CA LEU A 53 4.34 9.94 -3.10
C LEU A 53 4.49 11.39 -2.61
N LEU A 54 4.88 11.59 -1.35
CA LEU A 54 5.10 12.92 -0.77
C LEU A 54 6.34 13.63 -1.32
N ALA A 55 7.34 12.88 -1.77
CA ALA A 55 8.57 13.42 -2.36
C ALA A 55 8.36 13.92 -3.80
N LEU A 56 7.24 13.56 -4.45
CA LEU A 56 6.94 14.03 -5.79
C LEU A 56 6.59 15.51 -5.76
N PRO A 57 7.08 16.29 -6.75
CA PRO A 57 6.48 17.58 -7.01
C PRO A 57 4.98 17.38 -7.31
N PRO A 58 4.15 18.40 -7.03
CA PRO A 58 2.72 18.35 -7.33
C PRO A 58 2.50 17.77 -8.73
N LEU A 59 1.72 16.69 -8.82
CA LEU A 59 1.54 15.92 -10.06
C LEU A 59 1.05 16.78 -11.25
N ASP A 60 0.44 17.93 -10.96
CA ASP A 60 0.00 18.95 -11.93
C ASP A 60 1.12 19.81 -12.51
N GLN A 61 2.33 19.76 -11.93
CA GLN A 61 3.52 20.50 -12.36
C GLN A 61 4.58 19.61 -13.01
N THR A 62 4.47 18.28 -12.84
CA THR A 62 5.39 17.31 -13.43
C THR A 62 5.12 17.16 -14.92
N ARG A 63 5.89 17.87 -15.75
CA ARG A 63 5.79 17.80 -17.22
C ARG A 63 6.71 16.76 -17.86
N ASP A 64 7.51 16.07 -17.06
CA ASP A 64 8.47 15.06 -17.52
C ASP A 64 7.81 13.67 -17.56
N PRO A 65 7.54 13.12 -18.76
CA PRO A 65 6.91 11.81 -18.91
C PRO A 65 7.79 10.66 -18.41
N GLU A 66 9.11 10.80 -18.47
CA GLU A 66 10.04 9.77 -18.01
C GLU A 66 10.04 9.69 -16.48
N LEU A 67 10.03 10.85 -15.81
CA LEU A 67 9.91 10.93 -14.36
C LEU A 67 8.58 10.35 -13.86
N LEU A 68 7.46 10.67 -14.53
CA LEU A 68 6.14 10.10 -14.20
C LEU A 68 6.12 8.58 -14.41
N SER A 69 6.70 8.10 -15.52
CA SER A 69 6.79 6.67 -15.80
C SER A 69 7.63 5.95 -14.74
N HIS A 70 8.80 6.49 -14.40
CA HIS A 70 9.68 5.94 -13.38
C HIS A 70 8.99 5.88 -12.01
N THR A 71 8.33 6.98 -11.63
CA THR A 71 7.57 7.10 -10.39
C THR A 71 6.47 6.05 -10.32
N ARG A 72 5.65 5.93 -11.38
CA ARG A 72 4.59 4.92 -11.45
C ARG A 72 5.15 3.51 -11.27
N HIS A 73 6.28 3.19 -11.91
CA HIS A 73 6.94 1.90 -11.72
C HIS A 73 7.38 1.66 -10.28
N GLN A 74 7.99 2.65 -9.62
CA GLN A 74 8.38 2.54 -8.22
C GLN A 74 7.17 2.33 -7.30
N LEU A 75 6.12 3.15 -7.46
CA LEU A 75 4.89 3.03 -6.68
C LEU A 75 4.23 1.66 -6.85
N ARG A 76 4.17 1.14 -8.09
CA ARG A 76 3.68 -0.23 -8.36
C ARG A 76 4.51 -1.31 -7.67
N ASN A 77 5.83 -1.16 -7.59
CA ASN A 77 6.67 -2.16 -6.93
C ASN A 77 6.32 -2.30 -5.45
N TYR A 78 6.09 -1.20 -4.75
CA TYR A 78 5.64 -1.25 -3.36
C TYR A 78 4.25 -1.88 -3.21
N LEU A 79 3.32 -1.54 -4.10
CA LEU A 79 1.98 -2.10 -4.07
C LEU A 79 1.92 -3.59 -4.40
N ASN A 80 2.83 -4.09 -5.25
CA ASN A 80 2.96 -5.52 -5.52
C ASN A 80 3.33 -6.30 -4.25
N ILE A 81 4.16 -5.74 -3.37
CA ILE A 81 4.49 -6.35 -2.08
C ILE A 81 3.23 -6.37 -1.19
N VAL A 82 2.57 -5.22 -1.04
CA VAL A 82 1.37 -5.08 -0.21
C VAL A 82 0.29 -6.09 -0.64
N VAL A 83 -0.05 -6.10 -1.93
CA VAL A 83 -1.10 -6.97 -2.47
C VAL A 83 -0.66 -8.42 -2.50
N GLY A 84 0.58 -8.72 -2.86
CA GLY A 84 1.11 -10.08 -2.92
C GLY A 84 1.04 -10.77 -1.55
N MET A 85 1.59 -10.12 -0.52
CA MET A 85 1.64 -10.70 0.82
C MET A 85 0.26 -10.79 1.46
N THR A 86 -0.56 -9.74 1.36
CA THR A 86 -1.93 -9.79 1.90
C THR A 86 -2.80 -10.83 1.20
N ARG A 87 -2.63 -11.05 -0.11
CA ARG A 87 -3.34 -12.12 -0.85
C ARG A 87 -2.96 -13.51 -0.35
N ILE A 88 -1.68 -13.76 -0.06
CA ILE A 88 -1.21 -15.04 0.50
C ILE A 88 -1.89 -15.29 1.84
N MET A 89 -1.86 -14.31 2.74
CA MET A 89 -2.50 -14.42 4.06
C MET A 89 -4.01 -14.65 3.98
N ILE A 90 -4.71 -14.00 3.04
CA ILE A 90 -6.16 -14.22 2.83
C ILE A 90 -6.44 -15.62 2.30
N ARG A 91 -5.60 -16.11 1.36
CA ARG A 91 -5.78 -17.43 0.74
C ARG A 91 -5.55 -18.55 1.74
N GLU A 92 -4.52 -18.42 2.57
CA GLU A 92 -4.12 -19.45 3.55
C GLU A 92 -4.94 -19.36 4.83
N LEU A 93 -5.52 -18.18 5.11
CA LEU A 93 -6.52 -17.95 6.15
C LEU A 93 -6.11 -18.56 7.50
N PRO A 94 -4.89 -18.25 7.99
CA PRO A 94 -4.33 -18.97 9.12
C PRO A 94 -5.10 -18.61 10.40
N ASP A 95 -5.35 -19.61 11.25
CA ASP A 95 -6.25 -19.49 12.41
C ASP A 95 -5.83 -18.36 13.36
N ASN A 96 -4.52 -18.16 13.51
CA ASN A 96 -3.93 -17.12 14.36
C ASN A 96 -4.17 -15.69 13.85
N LEU A 97 -4.66 -15.52 12.61
CA LEU A 97 -5.05 -14.24 12.04
C LEU A 97 -6.58 -14.05 11.95
N LEU A 98 -7.40 -15.01 12.37
CA LEU A 98 -8.86 -14.95 12.17
C LEU A 98 -9.49 -13.63 12.67
N LEU A 99 -9.09 -13.17 13.87
CA LEU A 99 -9.60 -11.91 14.43
C LEU A 99 -9.17 -10.67 13.64
N GLN A 100 -8.06 -10.76 12.90
CA GLN A 100 -7.51 -9.66 12.11
C GLN A 100 -7.72 -9.82 10.60
N MET A 101 -8.50 -10.82 10.17
CA MET A 101 -8.78 -11.06 8.75
C MET A 101 -9.55 -9.94 8.09
N ALA A 102 -10.42 -9.25 8.82
CA ALA A 102 -11.06 -8.03 8.31
C ALA A 102 -10.00 -6.97 7.95
N THR A 103 -9.04 -6.72 8.85
CA THR A 103 -7.94 -5.77 8.65
C THR A 103 -7.08 -6.15 7.44
N VAL A 104 -6.69 -7.43 7.32
CA VAL A 104 -5.88 -7.89 6.17
C VAL A 104 -6.64 -7.76 4.85
N ARG A 105 -7.95 -8.04 4.83
CA ARG A 105 -8.80 -7.84 3.64
C ARG A 105 -8.90 -6.37 3.25
N THR A 106 -9.08 -5.47 4.23
CA THR A 106 -9.09 -4.02 3.98
C THR A 106 -7.76 -3.55 3.40
N MET A 107 -6.62 -4.03 3.93
CA MET A 107 -5.30 -3.71 3.38
C MET A 107 -5.17 -4.18 1.93
N HIS A 108 -5.58 -5.42 1.63
CA HIS A 108 -5.55 -5.96 0.28
C HIS A 108 -6.42 -5.13 -0.68
N GLN A 109 -7.64 -4.80 -0.28
CA GLN A 109 -8.56 -3.99 -1.09
C GLN A 109 -7.98 -2.60 -1.37
N ASN A 110 -7.49 -1.91 -0.33
CA ASN A 110 -6.86 -0.60 -0.49
C ASN A 110 -5.63 -0.69 -1.41
N GLY A 111 -4.83 -1.76 -1.30
CA GLY A 111 -3.68 -1.99 -2.19
C GLY A 111 -4.07 -2.16 -3.67
N GLN A 112 -5.17 -2.86 -3.95
CA GLN A 112 -5.71 -3.02 -5.31
C GLN A 112 -6.25 -1.71 -5.88
N GLU A 113 -6.96 -0.92 -5.06
CA GLU A 113 -7.46 0.39 -5.45
C GLU A 113 -6.31 1.36 -5.72
N LEU A 114 -5.29 1.39 -4.85
CA LEU A 114 -4.06 2.16 -5.05
C LEU A 114 -3.36 1.77 -6.36
N MET A 115 -3.30 0.48 -6.72
CA MET A 115 -2.71 0.06 -8.00
C MET A 115 -3.46 0.65 -9.18
N THR A 116 -4.80 0.61 -9.12
CA THR A 116 -5.65 1.17 -10.18
C THR A 116 -5.46 2.68 -10.31
N GLU A 117 -5.35 3.40 -9.20
CA GLU A 117 -5.14 4.85 -9.17
C GLU A 117 -3.73 5.24 -9.66
N VAL A 118 -2.69 4.49 -9.27
CA VAL A 118 -1.31 4.70 -9.74
C VAL A 118 -1.20 4.46 -11.26
N ASP A 119 -1.93 3.51 -11.81
CA ASP A 119 -1.96 3.23 -13.24
C ASP A 119 -2.64 4.33 -14.07
N GLN A 120 -3.47 5.16 -13.42
CA GLN A 120 -4.11 6.32 -14.03
C GLN A 120 -3.21 7.57 -14.06
N LEU A 121 -2.06 7.55 -13.37
CA LEU A 121 -1.06 8.61 -13.48
C LEU A 121 -0.50 8.62 -14.91
N ARG A 122 -0.97 9.58 -15.71
CA ARG A 122 -0.60 9.84 -17.11
C ARG A 122 -0.11 11.27 -17.27
#